data_AF-A0A344LEJ2-F1
#
_entry.id   AF-A0A344LEJ2-F1
#
_cell.length_a   1.000
_cell.length_b   1.000
_cell.length_c   1.000
_cell.angle_alpha   90.00
_cell.angle_beta   90.00
_cell.angle_gamma   90.00
#
_symmetry.space_group_name_H-M   'P 1'
#
loop_
_entity.id
_entity.type
_entity.pdbx_description
1 polymer ?
#
loop_
_entity_poly.entity_id
_entity_poly.type
_entity_poly.pdbx_seq_one_letter_code
_entity_poly.pdbx_strand_id
1 'polypeptide(L)'
;MPAIWPEVESKAKEVEKVKPATIQQAADEFREASAGTEDHAAELKNAAASLQDGKVWDGPAADEFFAYVAKVGEAGKKFKDKLDEVADKLEALQKDLGTIKQQVESKFSDAKGKIESNISQANSAAATAQQAVDRGEQPNPGPEQIIAAAKDTNDTIASNAKTDIQALLDDANVKIGEAQKLMKQEIEGGFSSVTPPGSASGNGSSGGSSSSSGGGGSSSGGGGSSSGGGGASGGGGLGPSGGPPSSGPPPGNVDQWIREAIKILQANGIPVTEDNIDEIWTIIEKESGGDPHAINNWDSNAAKGTPSKGLMQCIDPTFQAHKLPGHDDIYNPVDNIIAGVRYTFDRYGGFEGHPGLKSMAGGGGYQGY
;
A
#
# COMPACT_ATOMS: atom_id res chain seq x y z
N MET A 1 -17.10 18.96 -32.15
CA MET A 1 -16.58 18.97 -30.78
C MET A 1 -15.41 19.94 -30.68
N PRO A 2 -15.23 20.66 -29.56
CA PRO A 2 -14.05 21.46 -29.24
C PRO A 2 -12.75 20.68 -29.34
N ALA A 3 -11.64 21.36 -29.66
CA ALA A 3 -10.32 20.72 -29.77
C ALA A 3 -9.84 20.12 -28.43
N ILE A 4 -10.25 20.72 -27.31
CA ILE A 4 -9.89 20.27 -25.95
C ILE A 4 -10.80 19.16 -25.42
N TRP A 5 -11.87 18.80 -26.14
CA TRP A 5 -12.85 17.80 -25.69
C TRP A 5 -12.23 16.42 -25.35
N PRO A 6 -11.25 15.89 -26.12
CA PRO A 6 -10.58 14.64 -25.75
C PRO A 6 -9.89 14.69 -24.39
N GLU A 7 -9.39 15.86 -23.97
CA GLU A 7 -8.79 16.03 -22.65
C GLU A 7 -9.85 15.99 -21.54
N VAL A 8 -11.01 16.62 -21.77
CA VAL A 8 -12.18 16.53 -20.87
C VAL A 8 -12.62 15.08 -20.69
N GLU A 9 -12.71 14.31 -21.78
CA GLU A 9 -13.02 12.88 -21.75
C GLU A 9 -11.99 12.07 -20.98
N SER A 10 -10.70 12.34 -21.19
CA SER A 10 -9.62 11.66 -20.48
C SER A 10 -9.72 11.89 -18.97
N LYS A 11 -9.93 13.14 -18.54
CA LYS A 11 -10.08 13.48 -17.11
C LYS A 11 -11.34 12.87 -16.51
N ALA A 12 -12.46 12.90 -17.22
CA ALA A 12 -13.71 12.29 -16.76
C ALA A 12 -13.56 10.77 -16.56
N LYS A 13 -12.72 10.09 -17.35
CA LYS A 13 -12.46 8.65 -17.17
C LYS A 13 -11.58 8.33 -15.96
N GLU A 14 -10.86 9.30 -15.38
CA GLU A 14 -10.03 9.03 -14.20
C GLU A 14 -10.88 8.60 -12.99
N VAL A 15 -12.11 9.11 -12.85
CA VAL A 15 -13.02 8.68 -11.77
C VAL A 15 -13.59 7.27 -11.96
N GLU A 16 -13.50 6.68 -13.15
CA GLU A 16 -13.91 5.28 -13.35
C GLU A 16 -13.00 4.30 -12.60
N LYS A 17 -11.75 4.70 -12.36
CA LYS A 17 -10.77 3.91 -11.59
C LYS A 17 -11.13 3.83 -10.11
N VAL A 18 -11.94 4.77 -9.63
CA VAL A 18 -12.38 4.83 -8.24
C VAL A 18 -13.46 3.76 -8.01
N LYS A 19 -13.21 2.88 -7.03
CA LYS A 19 -14.09 1.77 -6.67
C LYS A 19 -14.60 1.92 -5.23
N PRO A 20 -15.64 2.75 -4.99
CA PRO A 20 -16.18 2.98 -3.65
C PRO A 20 -16.56 1.67 -2.93
N ALA A 21 -17.15 0.70 -3.66
CA ALA A 21 -17.52 -0.59 -3.07
C ALA A 21 -16.33 -1.38 -2.50
N THR A 22 -15.17 -1.33 -3.16
CA THR A 22 -13.95 -1.98 -2.67
C THR A 22 -13.41 -1.30 -1.42
N ILE A 23 -13.53 0.04 -1.35
CA ILE A 23 -13.13 0.80 -0.15
C ILE A 23 -14.07 0.48 1.02
N GLN A 24 -15.38 0.31 0.76
CA GLN A 24 -16.33 -0.14 1.78
C GLN A 24 -15.96 -1.52 2.30
N GLN A 25 -15.67 -2.47 1.40
CA GLN A 25 -15.29 -3.82 1.81
C GLN A 25 -14.05 -3.80 2.72
N ALA A 26 -13.04 -3.00 2.37
CA ALA A 26 -11.88 -2.83 3.23
C ALA A 26 -12.28 -2.27 4.60
N ALA A 27 -13.14 -1.25 4.65
CA ALA A 27 -13.63 -0.71 5.92
C ALA A 27 -14.34 -1.77 6.79
N ASP A 28 -15.16 -2.61 6.16
CA ASP A 28 -15.87 -3.71 6.83
C ASP A 28 -14.87 -4.74 7.41
N GLU A 29 -13.82 -5.09 6.66
CA GLU A 29 -12.74 -5.98 7.11
C GLU A 29 -11.97 -5.39 8.30
N PHE A 30 -11.72 -4.07 8.31
CA PHE A 30 -11.12 -3.38 9.46
C PHE A 30 -12.04 -3.41 10.70
N ARG A 31 -13.36 -3.27 10.53
CA ARG A 31 -14.32 -3.41 11.64
C ARG A 31 -14.38 -4.83 12.19
N GLU A 32 -14.33 -5.84 11.33
CA GLU A 32 -14.28 -7.24 11.75
C GLU A 32 -13.02 -7.54 12.55
N ALA A 33 -11.85 -7.07 12.08
CA ALA A 33 -10.60 -7.20 12.80
C ALA A 33 -10.60 -6.47 14.16
N SER A 34 -11.23 -5.28 14.21
CA SER A 34 -11.44 -4.52 15.44
C SER A 34 -12.26 -5.32 16.46
N ALA A 35 -13.39 -5.90 16.03
CA ALA A 35 -14.25 -6.70 16.89
C ALA A 35 -13.52 -7.92 17.50
N GLY A 36 -12.75 -8.66 16.69
CA GLY A 36 -11.98 -9.81 17.19
C GLY A 36 -10.89 -9.43 18.19
N THR A 37 -10.32 -8.22 18.10
CA THR A 37 -9.30 -7.74 19.05
C THR A 37 -9.89 -7.55 20.45
N GLU A 38 -11.13 -7.09 20.56
CA GLU A 38 -11.83 -6.90 21.85
C GLU A 38 -12.03 -8.24 22.56
N ASP A 39 -12.49 -9.24 21.82
CA ASP A 39 -12.75 -10.59 22.34
C ASP A 39 -11.47 -11.21 22.88
N HIS A 40 -10.37 -11.15 22.13
CA HIS A 40 -9.08 -11.71 22.58
C HIS A 40 -8.48 -10.99 23.78
N ALA A 41 -8.61 -9.65 23.86
CA ALA A 41 -8.16 -8.90 25.03
C ALA A 41 -8.99 -9.26 26.28
N ALA A 42 -10.30 -9.44 26.13
CA ALA A 42 -11.19 -9.86 27.20
C ALA A 42 -10.91 -11.32 27.65
N GLU A 43 -10.74 -12.24 26.70
CA GLU A 43 -10.37 -13.64 26.96
C GLU A 43 -9.06 -13.76 27.73
N LEU A 44 -8.03 -13.03 27.30
CA LEU A 44 -6.73 -13.02 27.97
C LEU A 44 -6.84 -12.51 29.42
N LYS A 45 -7.60 -11.42 29.61
CA LYS A 45 -7.86 -10.85 30.95
C LYS A 45 -8.61 -11.85 31.84
N ASN A 46 -9.62 -12.53 31.32
CA ASN A 46 -10.41 -13.51 32.07
C ASN A 46 -9.58 -14.74 32.43
N ALA A 47 -8.75 -15.23 31.50
CA ALA A 47 -7.82 -16.32 31.76
C ALA A 47 -6.82 -15.97 32.88
N ALA A 48 -6.26 -14.76 32.86
CA ALA A 48 -5.36 -14.30 33.92
C ALA A 48 -6.08 -14.09 35.26
N ALA A 49 -7.29 -13.53 35.26
CA ALA A 49 -8.09 -13.36 36.48
C ALA A 49 -8.38 -14.70 37.18
N SER A 50 -8.59 -15.79 36.42
CA SER A 50 -8.81 -17.12 37.00
C SER A 50 -7.61 -17.64 37.83
N LEU A 51 -6.38 -17.22 37.49
CA LEU A 51 -5.17 -17.55 38.24
C LEU A 51 -5.02 -16.70 39.51
N GLN A 52 -5.57 -15.48 39.50
CA GLN A 52 -5.52 -14.50 40.58
C GLN A 52 -6.60 -14.77 41.65
N ASP A 53 -7.86 -14.97 41.24
CA ASP A 53 -9.02 -15.09 42.14
C ASP A 53 -8.99 -16.34 43.04
N GLY A 54 -8.32 -17.41 42.60
CA GLY A 54 -8.15 -18.62 43.39
C GLY A 54 -6.97 -18.57 44.37
N LYS A 55 -6.19 -17.47 44.41
CA LYS A 55 -4.85 -17.41 45.04
C LYS A 55 -3.95 -18.59 44.64
N VAL A 56 -4.15 -19.11 43.43
CA VAL A 56 -3.40 -20.26 42.91
C VAL A 56 -1.93 -19.88 42.73
N TRP A 57 -1.70 -18.61 42.40
CA TRP A 57 -0.38 -18.02 42.27
C TRP A 57 -0.36 -16.62 42.88
N ASP A 58 0.54 -16.39 43.84
CA ASP A 58 0.65 -15.15 44.63
C ASP A 58 2.12 -14.82 44.90
N GLY A 59 2.42 -13.54 45.15
CA GLY A 59 3.76 -12.99 45.38
C GLY A 59 4.27 -12.08 44.24
N PRO A 60 5.43 -11.42 44.43
CA PRO A 60 5.90 -10.34 43.54
C PRO A 60 6.00 -10.71 42.06
N ALA A 61 6.36 -11.96 41.74
CA ALA A 61 6.42 -12.43 40.35
C ALA A 61 5.03 -12.60 39.71
N ALA A 62 4.01 -12.96 40.51
CA ALA A 62 2.63 -13.03 40.05
C ALA A 62 2.09 -11.61 39.81
N ASP A 63 2.40 -10.65 40.68
CA ASP A 63 2.04 -9.23 40.51
C ASP A 63 2.64 -8.64 39.22
N GLU A 64 3.91 -8.92 38.93
CA GLU A 64 4.57 -8.49 37.69
C GLU A 64 3.91 -9.09 36.44
N PHE A 65 3.54 -10.37 36.50
CA PHE A 65 2.83 -11.04 35.41
C PHE A 65 1.44 -10.43 35.17
N PHE A 66 0.64 -10.25 36.22
CA PHE A 66 -0.71 -9.68 36.07
C PHE A 66 -0.64 -8.22 35.59
N ALA A 67 0.36 -7.44 36.03
CA ALA A 67 0.61 -6.10 35.50
C ALA A 67 1.00 -6.11 34.02
N TYR A 68 1.79 -7.09 33.57
CA TYR A 68 2.10 -7.27 32.16
C TYR A 68 0.85 -7.62 31.34
N VAL A 69 0.04 -8.58 31.79
CA VAL A 69 -1.21 -8.96 31.10
C VAL A 69 -2.17 -7.78 30.99
N ALA A 70 -2.28 -6.95 32.03
CA ALA A 70 -3.06 -5.72 31.98
C ALA A 70 -2.57 -4.75 30.89
N LYS A 71 -1.25 -4.55 30.77
CA LYS A 71 -0.64 -3.72 29.72
C LYS A 71 -0.89 -4.28 28.31
N VAL A 72 -0.85 -5.60 28.14
CA VAL A 72 -1.22 -6.25 26.87
C VAL A 72 -2.68 -5.95 26.52
N GLY A 73 -3.59 -6.03 27.49
CA GLY A 73 -5.00 -5.69 27.29
C GLY A 73 -5.23 -4.21 26.92
N GLU A 74 -4.51 -3.29 27.58
CA GLU A 74 -4.56 -1.85 27.25
C GLU A 74 -4.03 -1.55 25.85
N ALA A 75 -2.93 -2.19 25.45
CA ALA A 75 -2.38 -2.11 24.10
C ALA A 75 -3.36 -2.66 23.05
N GLY A 76 -4.04 -3.78 23.35
CA GLY A 76 -5.08 -4.34 22.50
C GLY A 76 -6.27 -3.39 22.30
N LYS A 77 -6.72 -2.72 23.38
CA LYS A 77 -7.76 -1.69 23.27
C LYS A 77 -7.35 -0.53 22.37
N LYS A 78 -6.12 -0.03 22.51
CA LYS A 78 -5.61 1.05 21.65
C LYS A 78 -5.47 0.64 20.19
N PHE A 79 -5.08 -0.61 19.96
CA PHE A 79 -5.03 -1.19 18.62
C PHE A 79 -6.42 -1.24 17.99
N LYS A 80 -7.42 -1.74 18.74
CA LYS A 80 -8.83 -1.73 18.35
C LYS A 80 -9.31 -0.31 18.02
N ASP A 81 -9.12 0.65 18.92
CA ASP A 81 -9.56 2.03 18.71
C ASP A 81 -8.96 2.62 17.42
N LYS A 82 -7.71 2.25 17.06
CA LYS A 82 -7.12 2.65 15.79
C LYS A 82 -7.76 1.96 14.59
N LEU A 83 -8.05 0.66 14.66
CA LEU A 83 -8.74 -0.06 13.59
C LEU A 83 -10.13 0.54 13.32
N ASP A 84 -10.86 0.89 14.37
CA ASP A 84 -12.15 1.60 14.25
C ASP A 84 -11.99 2.96 13.58
N GLU A 85 -10.98 3.74 13.97
CA GLU A 85 -10.69 5.05 13.35
C GLU A 85 -10.36 4.91 11.84
N VAL A 86 -9.61 3.88 11.47
CA VAL A 86 -9.29 3.57 10.07
C VAL A 86 -10.54 3.16 9.30
N ALA A 87 -11.39 2.29 9.88
CA ALA A 87 -12.64 1.89 9.26
C ALA A 87 -13.57 3.09 8.99
N ASP A 88 -13.80 3.94 10.01
CA ASP A 88 -14.62 5.14 9.90
C ASP A 88 -14.11 6.09 8.78
N LYS A 89 -12.78 6.18 8.63
CA LYS A 89 -12.15 7.02 7.63
C LYS A 89 -12.22 6.44 6.22
N LEU A 90 -12.14 5.12 6.07
CA LEU A 90 -12.37 4.44 4.80
C LEU A 90 -13.84 4.56 4.36
N GLU A 91 -14.80 4.46 5.28
CA GLU A 91 -16.23 4.70 4.99
C GLU A 91 -16.47 6.14 4.52
N ALA A 92 -15.90 7.12 5.23
CA ALA A 92 -16.00 8.52 4.82
C ALA A 92 -15.38 8.75 3.43
N LEU A 93 -14.19 8.18 3.19
CA LEU A 93 -13.51 8.26 1.89
C LEU A 93 -14.35 7.66 0.77
N GLN A 94 -14.91 6.47 1.00
CA GLN A 94 -15.79 5.79 0.06
C GLN A 94 -16.96 6.67 -0.37
N LYS A 95 -17.62 7.30 0.61
CA LYS A 95 -18.78 8.15 0.37
C LYS A 95 -18.40 9.42 -0.40
N ASP A 96 -17.30 10.05 -0.02
CA ASP A 96 -16.84 11.27 -0.68
C ASP A 96 -16.42 10.99 -2.12
N LEU A 97 -15.65 9.93 -2.35
CA LEU A 97 -15.22 9.49 -3.66
C LEU A 97 -16.39 9.07 -4.55
N GLY A 98 -17.41 8.42 -3.98
CA GLY A 98 -18.67 8.13 -4.66
C GLY A 98 -19.40 9.41 -5.09
N THR A 99 -19.42 10.43 -4.23
CA THR A 99 -20.02 11.74 -4.53
C THR A 99 -19.27 12.46 -5.65
N ILE A 100 -17.94 12.51 -5.57
CA ILE A 100 -17.08 13.13 -6.58
C ILE A 100 -17.29 12.47 -7.94
N LYS A 101 -17.34 11.14 -7.99
CA LYS A 101 -17.60 10.39 -9.22
C LYS A 101 -18.92 10.84 -9.88
N GLN A 102 -20.01 10.91 -9.12
CA GLN A 102 -21.30 11.38 -9.63
C GLN A 102 -21.24 12.83 -10.13
N GLN A 103 -20.50 13.71 -9.43
CA GLN A 103 -20.33 15.10 -9.85
C GLN A 103 -19.53 15.21 -11.16
N VAL A 104 -18.46 14.44 -11.32
CA VAL A 104 -17.69 14.40 -12.57
C VAL A 104 -18.54 13.90 -13.73
N GLU A 105 -19.28 12.80 -13.55
CA GLU A 105 -20.21 12.26 -14.56
C GLU A 105 -21.28 13.29 -14.97
N SER A 106 -21.87 13.99 -13.99
CA SER A 106 -22.85 15.06 -14.23
C SER A 106 -22.23 16.23 -14.99
N LYS A 107 -21.07 16.75 -14.58
CA LYS A 107 -20.38 17.86 -15.23
C LYS A 107 -19.99 17.52 -16.67
N PHE A 108 -19.50 16.30 -16.89
CA PHE A 108 -19.16 15.81 -18.22
C PHE A 108 -20.39 15.72 -19.12
N SER A 109 -21.47 15.08 -18.64
CA SER A 109 -22.72 14.92 -19.40
C SER A 109 -23.38 16.27 -19.73
N ASP A 110 -23.42 17.19 -18.77
CA ASP A 110 -23.99 18.53 -18.96
C ASP A 110 -23.21 19.33 -20.00
N ALA A 111 -21.87 19.30 -19.94
CA ALA A 111 -21.03 19.99 -20.91
C ALA A 111 -21.22 19.42 -22.32
N LYS A 112 -21.27 18.08 -22.42
CA LYS A 112 -21.51 17.38 -23.69
C LYS A 112 -22.85 17.77 -24.29
N GLY A 113 -23.92 17.70 -23.51
CA GLY A 113 -25.26 18.05 -23.95
C GLY A 113 -25.39 19.52 -24.38
N LYS A 114 -24.73 20.44 -23.67
CA LYS A 114 -24.68 21.87 -24.06
C LYS A 114 -23.98 22.08 -25.39
N ILE A 115 -22.84 21.42 -25.60
CA ILE A 115 -22.08 21.51 -26.86
C ILE A 115 -22.88 20.92 -28.02
N GLU A 116 -23.48 19.74 -27.85
CA GLU A 116 -24.28 19.08 -28.88
C GLU A 116 -25.52 19.93 -29.26
N SER A 117 -26.20 20.49 -28.26
CA SER A 117 -27.32 21.41 -28.47
C SER A 117 -26.90 22.66 -29.23
N ASN A 118 -25.80 23.30 -28.83
CA ASN A 118 -25.28 24.50 -29.50
C ASN A 118 -24.85 24.23 -30.95
N ILE A 119 -24.21 23.07 -31.21
CA ILE A 119 -23.86 22.65 -32.58
C ILE A 119 -25.13 22.50 -33.44
N SER A 120 -26.16 21.84 -32.92
CA SER A 120 -27.42 21.62 -33.64
C SER A 120 -28.13 22.95 -33.98
N GLN A 121 -28.19 23.87 -33.01
CA GLN A 121 -28.77 25.20 -33.18
C GLN A 121 -27.98 26.02 -34.20
N ALA A 122 -26.65 26.04 -34.08
CA ALA A 122 -25.77 26.78 -34.98
C ALA A 122 -25.85 26.26 -36.42
N ASN A 123 -25.89 24.94 -36.62
CA ASN A 123 -26.04 24.33 -37.94
C ASN A 123 -27.38 24.71 -38.59
N SER A 124 -28.47 24.71 -37.81
CA SER A 124 -29.80 25.11 -38.29
C SER A 124 -29.86 26.59 -38.67
N ALA A 125 -29.26 27.46 -37.85
CA ALA A 125 -29.18 28.89 -38.10
C ALA A 125 -28.28 29.20 -39.31
N ALA A 126 -27.12 28.54 -39.43
CA ALA A 126 -26.20 28.69 -40.55
C ALA A 126 -26.83 28.22 -41.87
N ALA A 127 -27.59 27.12 -41.87
CA ALA A 127 -28.34 26.66 -43.05
C ALA A 127 -29.40 27.68 -43.48
N THR A 128 -30.10 28.31 -42.53
CA THR A 128 -31.08 29.37 -42.81
C THR A 128 -30.40 30.61 -43.40
N ALA A 129 -29.27 31.03 -42.83
CA ALA A 129 -28.47 32.12 -43.38
C ALA A 129 -27.93 31.77 -44.78
N GLN A 130 -27.55 30.52 -45.03
CA GLN A 130 -27.07 30.09 -46.35
C GLN A 130 -28.17 30.20 -47.41
N GLN A 131 -29.40 29.80 -47.09
CA GLN A 131 -30.54 29.99 -48.01
C GLN A 131 -30.81 31.46 -48.32
N ALA A 132 -30.59 32.38 -47.38
CA ALA A 132 -30.67 33.81 -47.64
C ALA A 132 -29.58 34.28 -48.61
N VAL A 133 -28.33 33.84 -48.40
CA VAL A 133 -27.20 34.10 -49.34
C VAL A 133 -27.52 33.59 -50.74
N ASP A 134 -28.07 32.39 -50.87
CA ASP A 134 -28.41 31.78 -52.16
C ASP A 134 -29.52 32.56 -52.90
N ARG A 135 -30.35 33.32 -52.17
CA ARG A 135 -31.35 34.25 -52.73
C ARG A 135 -30.79 35.63 -53.07
N GLY A 136 -29.49 35.85 -52.88
CA GLY A 136 -28.84 37.15 -53.07
C GLY A 136 -29.03 38.14 -51.92
N GLU A 137 -29.54 37.68 -50.77
CA GLU A 137 -29.65 38.48 -49.56
C GLU A 137 -28.30 38.50 -48.82
N GLN A 138 -28.05 39.54 -48.02
CA GLN A 138 -26.86 39.63 -47.16
C GLN A 138 -27.25 39.49 -45.68
N PRO A 139 -27.38 38.26 -45.15
CA PRO A 139 -27.71 38.04 -43.74
C PRO A 139 -26.56 38.49 -42.81
N ASN A 140 -26.93 39.03 -41.65
CA ASN A 140 -26.01 39.39 -40.57
C ASN A 140 -26.56 38.87 -39.23
N PRO A 141 -25.90 37.91 -38.56
CA PRO A 141 -24.63 37.29 -38.94
C PRO A 141 -24.75 36.37 -40.17
N GLY A 142 -23.68 36.26 -40.94
CA GLY A 142 -23.57 35.30 -42.04
C GLY A 142 -23.33 33.86 -41.56
N PRO A 143 -23.44 32.84 -42.44
CA PRO A 143 -23.29 31.43 -42.07
C PRO A 143 -21.97 31.12 -41.35
N GLU A 144 -20.84 31.61 -41.88
CA GLU A 144 -19.52 31.40 -41.28
C GLU A 144 -19.39 32.05 -39.90
N GLN A 145 -19.97 33.24 -39.71
CA GLN A 145 -19.95 33.96 -38.44
C GLN A 145 -20.77 33.22 -37.37
N ILE A 146 -21.89 32.61 -37.75
CA ILE A 146 -22.72 31.78 -36.86
C ILE A 146 -21.90 30.58 -36.38
N ILE A 147 -21.24 29.86 -37.30
CA ILE A 147 -20.43 28.68 -36.96
C ILE A 147 -19.21 29.06 -36.11
N ALA A 148 -18.55 30.18 -36.41
CA ALA A 148 -17.43 30.68 -35.62
C ALA A 148 -17.85 31.01 -34.17
N ALA A 149 -18.94 31.76 -33.99
CA ALA A 149 -19.46 32.09 -32.66
C ALA A 149 -19.88 30.84 -31.85
N ALA A 150 -20.45 29.84 -32.54
CA ALA A 150 -20.79 28.57 -31.91
C ALA A 150 -19.53 27.80 -31.48
N LYS A 151 -18.46 27.83 -32.28
CA LYS A 151 -17.17 27.23 -31.92
C LYS A 151 -16.61 27.89 -30.65
N ASP A 152 -16.57 29.22 -30.57
CA ASP A 152 -16.04 29.95 -29.42
C ASP A 152 -16.83 29.64 -28.13
N THR A 153 -18.16 29.53 -28.26
CA THR A 153 -19.05 29.12 -27.17
C THR A 153 -18.73 27.69 -26.71
N ASN A 154 -18.57 26.76 -27.65
CA ASN A 154 -18.26 25.36 -27.33
C ASN A 154 -16.87 25.22 -26.68
N ASP A 155 -15.87 25.97 -27.17
CA ASP A 155 -14.52 25.98 -26.59
C ASP A 155 -14.56 26.51 -25.14
N THR A 156 -15.40 27.50 -24.85
CA THR A 156 -15.63 28.00 -23.49
C THR A 156 -16.30 26.96 -22.60
N ILE A 157 -17.36 26.28 -23.09
CA ILE A 157 -18.06 25.23 -22.34
C ILE A 157 -17.09 24.09 -21.98
N ALA A 158 -16.30 23.63 -22.96
CA ALA A 158 -15.33 22.56 -22.72
C ALA A 158 -14.21 22.99 -21.76
N SER A 159 -13.77 24.26 -21.81
CA SER A 159 -12.72 24.78 -20.92
C SER A 159 -13.20 24.85 -19.47
N ASN A 160 -14.44 25.30 -19.27
CA ASN A 160 -15.06 25.32 -17.94
C ASN A 160 -15.27 23.89 -17.40
N ALA A 161 -15.75 22.97 -18.24
CA ALA A 161 -15.91 21.57 -17.85
C ALA A 161 -14.59 20.92 -17.46
N LYS A 162 -13.51 21.17 -18.21
CA LYS A 162 -12.15 20.73 -17.87
C LYS A 162 -11.74 21.21 -16.48
N THR A 163 -11.90 22.50 -16.21
CA THR A 163 -11.52 23.12 -14.93
C THR A 163 -12.34 22.55 -13.77
N ASP A 164 -13.66 22.46 -13.93
CA ASP A 164 -14.56 21.91 -12.92
C ASP A 164 -14.23 20.45 -12.59
N ILE A 165 -14.00 19.62 -13.62
CA ILE A 165 -13.63 18.21 -13.44
C ILE A 165 -12.25 18.09 -12.78
N GLN A 166 -11.27 18.92 -13.16
CA GLN A 166 -9.95 18.91 -12.53
C GLN A 166 -10.05 19.22 -11.04
N ALA A 167 -10.82 20.24 -10.65
CA ALA A 167 -11.00 20.59 -9.24
C ALA A 167 -11.59 19.43 -8.42
N LEU A 168 -12.50 18.67 -9.01
CA LEU A 168 -13.08 17.47 -8.39
C LEU A 168 -12.05 16.32 -8.25
N LEU A 169 -11.19 16.13 -9.25
CA LEU A 169 -10.10 15.16 -9.19
C LEU A 169 -9.06 15.54 -8.12
N ASP A 170 -8.75 16.83 -8.00
CA ASP A 170 -7.85 17.35 -6.97
C ASP A 170 -8.43 17.13 -5.56
N ASP A 171 -9.73 17.38 -5.38
CA ASP A 171 -10.43 17.10 -4.11
C ASP A 171 -10.40 15.60 -3.75
N ALA A 172 -10.57 14.72 -4.74
CA ALA A 172 -10.42 13.28 -4.54
C ALA A 172 -9.01 12.90 -4.06
N ASN A 173 -7.97 13.47 -4.67
CA ASN A 173 -6.58 13.23 -4.28
C ASN A 173 -6.28 13.72 -2.86
N VAL A 174 -6.82 14.88 -2.46
CA VAL A 174 -6.71 15.39 -1.09
C VAL A 174 -7.31 14.40 -0.10
N LYS A 175 -8.53 13.92 -0.34
CA LYS A 175 -9.22 12.97 0.54
C LYS A 175 -8.50 11.64 0.65
N ILE A 176 -7.95 11.14 -0.46
CA ILE A 176 -7.11 9.94 -0.47
C ILE A 176 -5.86 10.16 0.38
N GLY A 177 -5.18 11.30 0.22
CA GLY A 177 -4.00 11.65 1.01
C GLY A 177 -4.28 11.76 2.51
N GLU A 178 -5.44 12.30 2.90
CA GLU A 178 -5.87 12.36 4.30
C GLU A 178 -6.09 10.97 4.90
N ALA A 179 -6.73 10.06 4.16
CA ALA A 179 -6.91 8.67 4.58
C ALA A 179 -5.56 7.93 4.68
N GLN A 180 -4.64 8.14 3.73
CA GLN A 180 -3.29 7.57 3.77
C GLN A 180 -2.50 8.06 4.97
N LYS A 181 -2.61 9.34 5.33
CA LYS A 181 -1.92 9.90 6.50
C LYS A 181 -2.31 9.18 7.79
N LEU A 182 -3.58 8.82 7.94
CA LEU A 182 -4.06 8.10 9.10
C LEU A 182 -3.47 6.68 9.17
N MET A 183 -3.42 5.98 8.04
CA MET A 183 -2.84 4.64 7.95
C MET A 183 -1.32 4.62 8.24
N LYS A 184 -0.64 5.76 8.08
CA LYS A 184 0.79 5.92 8.38
C LYS A 184 1.10 6.26 9.84
N GLN A 185 0.09 6.49 10.69
CA GLN A 185 0.31 6.84 12.09
C GLN A 185 0.59 5.61 12.95
N GLU A 186 1.66 5.66 13.74
CA GLU A 186 1.92 4.67 14.78
C GLU A 186 0.83 4.70 15.86
N ILE A 187 0.58 3.53 16.47
CA ILE A 187 -0.36 3.37 17.56
C ILE A 187 0.38 3.64 18.86
N GLU A 188 0.27 4.87 19.36
CA GLU A 188 0.93 5.28 20.59
C GLU A 188 0.46 4.44 21.78
N GLY A 189 1.39 3.70 22.38
CA GLY A 189 1.08 2.77 23.45
C GLY A 189 0.34 1.51 23.00
N GLY A 190 0.42 1.15 21.72
CA GLY A 190 0.03 -0.15 21.19
C GLY A 190 1.00 -1.25 21.62
N PHE A 191 0.94 -2.41 20.97
CA PHE A 191 1.71 -3.60 21.36
C PHE A 191 3.23 -3.39 21.40
N SER A 192 3.77 -2.49 20.57
CA SER A 192 5.19 -2.12 20.56
C SER A 192 5.68 -1.47 21.86
N SER A 193 4.76 -0.96 22.69
CA SER A 193 5.08 -0.35 24.00
C SER A 193 5.06 -1.34 25.17
N VAL A 194 4.63 -2.58 24.94
CA VAL A 194 4.44 -3.57 25.99
C VAL A 194 5.75 -4.33 26.25
N THR A 195 6.40 -4.01 27.37
CA THR A 195 7.68 -4.64 27.75
C THR A 195 7.47 -5.91 28.60
N PRO A 196 8.11 -7.04 28.28
CA PRO A 196 7.99 -8.27 29.07
C PRO A 196 8.51 -8.13 30.51
N PRO A 197 7.91 -8.84 31.48
CA PRO A 197 8.41 -8.88 32.86
C PRO A 197 9.82 -9.50 32.88
N GLY A 198 10.72 -8.94 33.70
CA GLY A 198 12.13 -9.31 33.76
C GLY A 198 13.04 -8.69 32.67
N SER A 199 12.48 -7.98 31.69
CA SER A 199 13.27 -7.13 30.78
C SER A 199 13.62 -5.82 31.48
N ALA A 200 14.67 -5.85 32.29
CA ALA A 200 15.24 -4.62 32.85
C ALA A 200 15.67 -3.67 31.71
N SER A 201 15.29 -2.40 31.90
CA SER A 201 15.67 -1.21 31.13
C SER A 201 17.10 -1.27 30.59
N GLY A 202 17.23 -1.31 29.26
CA GLY A 202 18.47 -1.14 28.53
C GLY A 202 18.58 0.22 27.86
N ASN A 203 18.27 1.32 28.56
CA ASN A 203 18.79 2.64 28.16
C ASN A 203 18.96 3.54 29.39
N GLY A 204 20.14 3.47 29.99
CA GLY A 204 20.52 4.28 31.15
C GLY A 204 22.03 4.22 31.36
N SER A 205 22.75 5.10 30.66
CA SER A 205 24.16 5.38 30.96
C SER A 205 24.27 5.98 32.36
N SER A 206 24.91 5.28 33.31
CA SER A 206 25.76 5.87 34.36
C SER A 206 26.37 4.81 35.29
N GLY A 207 27.71 4.82 35.38
CA GLY A 207 28.48 4.73 36.63
C GLY A 207 28.50 3.43 37.46
N GLY A 208 29.60 2.69 37.33
CA GLY A 208 30.47 2.41 38.49
C GLY A 208 30.26 1.15 39.35
N SER A 209 31.35 0.40 39.50
CA SER A 209 31.78 -0.46 40.63
C SER A 209 31.20 -1.87 40.84
N SER A 210 32.02 -2.85 40.42
CA SER A 210 32.59 -3.99 41.19
C SER A 210 31.72 -4.85 42.12
N SER A 211 31.67 -6.16 41.88
CA SER A 211 32.30 -7.18 42.76
C SER A 211 32.20 -8.63 42.22
N SER A 212 33.38 -9.27 42.19
CA SER A 212 33.75 -10.70 42.29
C SER A 212 32.72 -11.82 42.53
N SER A 213 32.91 -12.94 41.81
CA SER A 213 33.26 -14.31 42.29
C SER A 213 32.60 -15.37 41.40
N GLY A 214 33.34 -16.17 40.62
CA GLY A 214 33.92 -17.48 40.99
C GLY A 214 33.32 -18.53 40.03
N GLY A 215 34.05 -19.03 39.02
CA GLY A 215 34.75 -20.34 39.04
C GLY A 215 33.75 -21.51 39.08
N GLY A 216 33.70 -22.52 38.19
CA GLY A 216 34.49 -23.01 37.06
C GLY A 216 33.94 -24.41 36.74
N GLY A 217 34.20 -24.99 35.55
CA GLY A 217 33.88 -26.41 35.31
C GLY A 217 33.75 -26.80 33.83
N SER A 218 34.75 -27.53 33.35
CA SER A 218 34.95 -28.00 31.98
C SER A 218 34.34 -29.39 31.72
N SER A 219 34.07 -29.71 30.43
CA SER A 219 34.10 -31.03 29.75
C SER A 219 32.98 -31.12 28.69
N SER A 220 33.01 -31.89 27.59
CA SER A 220 34.03 -32.42 26.67
C SER A 220 33.27 -33.31 25.66
N GLY A 221 33.66 -33.28 24.37
CA GLY A 221 33.34 -34.34 23.37
C GLY A 221 31.89 -34.36 22.87
N GLY A 222 31.56 -34.69 21.64
CA GLY A 222 32.26 -35.35 20.53
C GLY A 222 31.16 -35.76 19.53
N GLY A 223 31.44 -35.67 18.23
CA GLY A 223 30.43 -35.79 17.17
C GLY A 223 29.80 -37.17 16.97
N GLY A 224 28.81 -37.21 16.08
CA GLY A 224 28.19 -38.45 15.62
C GLY A 224 26.98 -38.19 14.72
N SER A 225 27.21 -38.25 13.42
CA SER A 225 26.19 -38.32 12.38
C SER A 225 25.33 -39.57 12.51
N SER A 226 24.03 -39.46 12.27
CA SER A 226 23.22 -40.58 11.76
C SER A 226 22.03 -40.07 10.96
N SER A 227 22.12 -40.35 9.67
CA SER A 227 21.11 -40.30 8.63
C SER A 227 19.91 -41.22 8.88
N GLY A 228 18.76 -40.83 8.31
CA GLY A 228 17.61 -41.70 8.00
C GLY A 228 16.33 -41.16 8.63
N GLY A 229 15.28 -40.73 7.92
CA GLY A 229 14.90 -40.96 6.52
C GLY A 229 13.46 -41.47 6.47
N GLY A 230 12.56 -40.72 5.83
CA GLY A 230 11.17 -41.10 5.52
C GLY A 230 10.15 -40.09 6.08
N GLY A 231 9.23 -39.49 5.33
CA GLY A 231 8.75 -39.80 3.98
C GLY A 231 8.14 -38.59 3.27
N ALA A 232 7.97 -38.78 1.96
CA ALA A 232 7.66 -37.80 0.95
C ALA A 232 6.17 -37.42 0.85
N SER A 233 5.94 -36.16 0.50
CA SER A 233 4.85 -35.66 -0.34
C SER A 233 5.32 -34.26 -0.80
N GLY A 234 5.70 -33.99 -2.05
CA GLY A 234 4.87 -34.16 -3.23
C GLY A 234 4.20 -32.83 -3.59
N GLY A 235 4.99 -31.81 -3.98
CA GLY A 235 4.50 -30.51 -4.49
C GLY A 235 5.61 -29.78 -5.25
N GLY A 236 5.69 -30.02 -6.56
CA GLY A 236 6.79 -29.60 -7.42
C GLY A 236 6.81 -28.11 -7.78
N GLY A 237 7.97 -27.63 -8.21
CA GLY A 237 8.13 -26.39 -8.98
C GLY A 237 8.52 -25.11 -8.21
N LEU A 238 8.71 -25.17 -6.89
CA LEU A 238 8.90 -23.97 -6.07
C LEU A 238 10.37 -23.62 -5.74
N GLY A 239 11.37 -24.30 -6.28
CA GLY A 239 12.78 -23.98 -5.98
C GLY A 239 13.23 -24.28 -4.54
N PRO A 240 14.51 -24.00 -4.20
CA PRO A 240 15.11 -24.38 -2.91
C PRO A 240 14.46 -23.79 -1.66
N SER A 241 13.83 -22.62 -1.75
CA SER A 241 13.17 -21.98 -0.60
C SER A 241 11.74 -22.47 -0.35
N GLY A 242 11.18 -23.32 -1.22
CA GLY A 242 9.86 -23.91 -1.01
C GLY A 242 8.71 -22.89 -1.09
N GLY A 243 7.55 -23.24 -0.50
CA GLY A 243 6.39 -22.34 -0.39
C GLY A 243 6.45 -21.46 0.85
N PRO A 244 5.58 -20.44 0.96
CA PRO A 244 5.55 -19.54 2.10
C PRO A 244 5.27 -20.27 3.41
N PRO A 245 5.68 -19.70 4.56
CA PRO A 245 5.32 -20.21 5.87
C PRO A 245 3.80 -20.40 6.00
N SER A 246 3.37 -21.44 6.74
CA SER A 246 1.96 -21.69 7.02
C SER A 246 1.39 -20.75 8.09
N SER A 247 2.25 -20.06 8.85
CA SER A 247 1.87 -18.90 9.67
C SER A 247 1.58 -17.73 8.73
N GLY A 248 0.53 -16.95 8.99
CA GLY A 248 0.22 -15.74 8.21
C GLY A 248 1.40 -14.77 8.10
N PRO A 249 1.35 -13.79 7.17
CA PRO A 249 2.44 -12.85 6.97
C PRO A 249 2.81 -12.17 8.30
N PRO A 250 4.11 -11.89 8.54
CA PRO A 250 4.57 -11.31 9.78
C PRO A 250 3.82 -10.00 10.08
N PRO A 251 3.54 -9.68 11.36
CA PRO A 251 2.85 -8.45 11.72
C PRO A 251 3.70 -7.22 11.34
N GLY A 252 3.08 -6.27 10.65
CA GLY A 252 3.70 -5.02 10.19
C GLY A 252 2.95 -4.45 8.97
N ASN A 253 3.17 -3.17 8.65
CA ASN A 253 2.73 -2.60 7.36
C ASN A 253 3.93 -2.48 6.41
N VAL A 254 3.67 -2.47 5.10
CA VAL A 254 4.71 -2.39 4.06
C VAL A 254 5.67 -1.22 4.29
N ASP A 255 5.18 -0.08 4.79
CA ASP A 255 5.99 1.10 5.10
C ASP A 255 7.03 0.84 6.22
N GLN A 256 6.67 0.12 7.29
CA GLN A 256 7.62 -0.26 8.35
C GLN A 256 8.74 -1.15 7.82
N TRP A 257 8.40 -2.16 7.00
CA TRP A 257 9.40 -3.05 6.42
C TRP A 257 10.33 -2.32 5.46
N ILE A 258 9.82 -1.37 4.67
CA ILE A 258 10.63 -0.51 3.81
C ILE A 258 11.60 0.31 4.65
N ARG A 259 11.13 0.99 5.72
CA ARG A 259 11.98 1.82 6.58
C ARG A 259 13.04 1.02 7.29
N GLU A 260 12.69 -0.16 7.78
CA GLU A 260 13.65 -1.09 8.40
C GLU A 260 14.71 -1.55 7.39
N ALA A 261 14.29 -1.96 6.19
CA ALA A 261 15.20 -2.33 5.12
C ALA A 261 16.11 -1.16 4.73
N ILE A 262 15.60 0.07 4.61
CA ILE A 262 16.40 1.27 4.32
C ILE A 262 17.48 1.47 5.39
N LYS A 263 17.14 1.36 6.68
CA LYS A 263 18.13 1.49 7.77
C LYS A 263 19.24 0.44 7.64
N ILE A 264 18.89 -0.81 7.35
CA ILE A 264 19.85 -1.90 7.19
C ILE A 264 20.71 -1.69 5.92
N LEU A 265 20.10 -1.30 4.81
CA LEU A 265 20.77 -1.03 3.54
C LEU A 265 21.76 0.14 3.67
N GLN A 266 21.36 1.22 4.34
CA GLN A 266 22.23 2.36 4.66
C GLN A 266 23.42 1.95 5.51
N ALA A 267 23.18 1.15 6.57
CA ALA A 267 24.26 0.63 7.41
C ALA A 267 25.25 -0.27 6.64
N ASN A 268 24.82 -0.85 5.52
CA ASN A 268 25.62 -1.67 4.62
C ASN A 268 26.15 -0.90 3.39
N GLY A 269 26.07 0.44 3.40
CA GLY A 269 26.69 1.31 2.39
C GLY A 269 25.91 1.42 1.07
N ILE A 270 24.65 0.97 1.03
CA ILE A 270 23.76 1.20 -0.12
C ILE A 270 23.17 2.61 0.01
N PRO A 271 23.26 3.48 -1.02
CA PRO A 271 22.84 4.87 -0.94
C PRO A 271 21.32 5.01 -1.13
N VAL A 272 20.55 4.37 -0.26
CA VAL A 272 19.10 4.55 -0.16
C VAL A 272 18.78 5.50 0.99
N THR A 273 17.75 6.33 0.85
CA THR A 273 17.26 7.22 1.92
C THR A 273 15.76 7.08 2.08
N GLU A 274 15.21 7.76 3.09
CA GLU A 274 13.77 7.91 3.29
C GLU A 274 13.06 8.50 2.05
N ASP A 275 13.76 9.28 1.22
CA ASP A 275 13.20 9.82 -0.01
C ASP A 275 12.90 8.72 -1.04
N ASN A 276 13.50 7.52 -0.89
CA ASN A 276 13.28 6.38 -1.77
C ASN A 276 12.11 5.47 -1.37
N ILE A 277 11.38 5.83 -0.30
CA ILE A 277 10.25 5.03 0.19
C ILE A 277 9.19 4.89 -0.89
N ASP A 278 8.87 5.96 -1.61
CA ASP A 278 7.81 5.95 -2.62
C ASP A 278 8.18 5.06 -3.81
N GLU A 279 9.44 5.02 -4.24
CA GLU A 279 9.92 4.12 -5.28
C GLU A 279 9.84 2.64 -4.86
N ILE A 280 10.30 2.32 -3.65
CA ILE A 280 10.25 0.94 -3.14
C ILE A 280 8.80 0.50 -2.96
N TRP A 281 7.96 1.37 -2.39
CA TRP A 281 6.53 1.13 -2.24
C TRP A 281 5.86 0.85 -3.59
N THR A 282 6.15 1.69 -4.59
CA THR A 282 5.62 1.56 -5.94
C THR A 282 5.98 0.21 -6.56
N ILE A 283 7.22 -0.25 -6.40
CA ILE A 283 7.63 -1.57 -6.90
C ILE A 283 6.84 -2.65 -6.17
N ILE A 284 6.78 -2.63 -4.84
CA ILE A 284 6.06 -3.63 -4.04
C ILE A 284 4.57 -3.70 -4.42
N GLU A 285 3.91 -2.55 -4.57
CA GLU A 285 2.51 -2.48 -4.97
C GLU A 285 2.28 -3.12 -6.34
N LYS A 286 3.19 -2.91 -7.30
CA LYS A 286 3.07 -3.47 -8.65
C LYS A 286 3.46 -4.94 -8.76
N GLU A 287 4.43 -5.37 -7.95
CA GLU A 287 4.98 -6.73 -8.01
C GLU A 287 4.17 -7.72 -7.19
N SER A 288 3.75 -7.36 -5.98
CA SER A 288 3.09 -8.27 -5.03
C SER A 288 1.77 -7.75 -4.48
N GLY A 289 1.40 -6.49 -4.75
CA GLY A 289 0.26 -5.85 -4.08
C GLY A 289 0.47 -5.66 -2.57
N GLY A 290 1.71 -5.80 -2.08
CA GLY A 290 2.02 -5.73 -0.65
C GLY A 290 1.95 -7.06 0.10
N ASP A 291 1.79 -8.20 -0.58
CA ASP A 291 1.76 -9.52 0.04
C ASP A 291 3.17 -10.15 0.17
N PRO A 292 3.73 -10.32 1.39
CA PRO A 292 5.02 -10.95 1.60
C PRO A 292 5.06 -12.43 1.18
N HIS A 293 3.90 -13.07 1.03
CA HIS A 293 3.78 -14.48 0.63
C HIS A 293 3.41 -14.64 -0.85
N ALA A 294 3.40 -13.56 -1.63
CA ALA A 294 3.10 -13.62 -3.06
C ALA A 294 4.05 -14.58 -3.80
N ILE A 295 3.49 -15.45 -4.64
CA ILE A 295 4.24 -16.33 -5.54
C ILE A 295 3.69 -16.18 -6.96
N ASN A 296 4.57 -15.86 -7.90
CA ASN A 296 4.24 -15.91 -9.32
C ASN A 296 4.51 -17.31 -9.88
N ASN A 297 3.44 -18.04 -10.22
CA ASN A 297 3.53 -19.40 -10.77
C ASN A 297 3.31 -19.49 -12.30
N TRP A 298 3.16 -18.36 -12.99
CA TRP A 298 2.73 -18.33 -14.40
C TRP A 298 3.81 -17.80 -15.36
N ASP A 299 4.91 -17.27 -14.84
CA ASP A 299 5.98 -16.72 -15.65
C ASP A 299 7.01 -17.76 -16.12
N SER A 300 7.97 -17.29 -16.94
CA SER A 300 9.02 -18.17 -17.49
C SER A 300 9.97 -18.72 -16.42
N ASN A 301 10.02 -18.12 -15.23
CA ASN A 301 10.85 -18.55 -14.11
C ASN A 301 10.16 -19.66 -13.31
N ALA A 302 8.84 -19.58 -13.12
CA ALA A 302 8.02 -20.66 -12.58
C ALA A 302 8.10 -21.91 -13.47
N ALA A 303 8.06 -21.74 -14.80
CA ALA A 303 8.26 -22.84 -15.75
C ALA A 303 9.66 -23.49 -15.64
N LYS A 304 10.67 -22.75 -15.16
CA LYS A 304 12.02 -23.23 -14.88
C LYS A 304 12.21 -23.74 -13.44
N GLY A 305 11.14 -23.73 -12.63
CA GLY A 305 11.13 -24.23 -11.25
C GLY A 305 11.72 -23.28 -10.21
N THR A 306 11.88 -21.99 -10.53
CA THR A 306 12.34 -20.94 -9.62
C THR A 306 11.41 -19.72 -9.71
N PRO A 307 10.15 -19.84 -9.24
CA PRO A 307 9.17 -18.75 -9.33
C PRO A 307 9.62 -17.52 -8.53
N SER A 308 9.13 -16.35 -8.93
CA SER A 308 9.31 -15.09 -8.19
C SER A 308 8.46 -15.07 -6.92
N LYS A 309 9.02 -14.52 -5.84
CA LYS A 309 8.45 -14.62 -4.47
C LYS A 309 8.62 -13.34 -3.66
N GLY A 310 7.67 -13.11 -2.77
CA GLY A 310 7.69 -12.05 -1.77
C GLY A 310 7.46 -10.65 -2.34
N LEU A 311 7.68 -9.64 -1.51
CA LEU A 311 7.26 -8.26 -1.77
C LEU A 311 7.81 -7.67 -3.08
N MET A 312 9.09 -7.90 -3.35
CA MET A 312 9.81 -7.42 -4.53
C MET A 312 9.91 -8.48 -5.63
N GLN A 313 9.15 -9.58 -5.51
CA GLN A 313 9.12 -10.67 -6.49
C GLN A 313 10.52 -11.20 -6.90
N CYS A 314 11.38 -11.45 -5.90
CA CYS A 314 12.70 -12.03 -6.14
C CYS A 314 12.59 -13.54 -6.48
N ILE A 315 13.38 -14.01 -7.44
CA ILE A 315 13.64 -15.45 -7.63
C ILE A 315 14.75 -15.93 -6.69
N ASP A 316 14.78 -17.23 -6.38
CA ASP A 316 15.77 -17.83 -5.49
C ASP A 316 17.23 -17.46 -5.82
N PRO A 317 17.71 -17.58 -7.08
CA PRO A 317 19.08 -17.18 -7.42
C PRO A 317 19.38 -15.71 -7.14
N THR A 318 18.42 -14.81 -7.44
CA THR A 318 18.57 -13.38 -7.22
C THR A 318 18.62 -13.07 -5.73
N PHE A 319 17.70 -13.64 -4.94
CA PHE A 319 17.67 -13.47 -3.50
C PHE A 319 18.98 -13.94 -2.86
N GLN A 320 19.46 -15.13 -3.20
CA GLN A 320 20.69 -15.67 -2.63
C GLN A 320 21.94 -14.85 -3.00
N ALA A 321 21.97 -14.24 -4.19
CA ALA A 321 23.08 -13.38 -4.60
C ALA A 321 23.06 -11.99 -3.92
N HIS A 322 21.88 -11.48 -3.56
CA HIS A 322 21.70 -10.09 -3.11
C HIS A 322 21.23 -9.95 -1.66
N LYS A 323 21.00 -11.05 -0.93
CA LYS A 323 20.75 -11.00 0.51
C LYS A 323 21.97 -10.55 1.30
N LEU A 324 21.74 -9.97 2.46
CA LEU A 324 22.79 -9.67 3.44
C LEU A 324 22.99 -10.87 4.40
N PRO A 325 24.17 -11.05 5.00
CA PRO A 325 24.36 -12.08 6.03
C PRO A 325 23.35 -11.92 7.17
N GLY A 326 22.65 -12.99 7.54
CA GLY A 326 21.59 -12.97 8.56
C GLY A 326 20.18 -12.64 8.03
N HIS A 327 20.04 -12.38 6.73
CA HIS A 327 18.78 -12.13 6.03
C HIS A 327 18.49 -13.28 5.04
N ASP A 328 18.19 -14.45 5.58
CA ASP A 328 18.16 -15.72 4.83
C ASP A 328 16.76 -16.16 4.39
N ASP A 329 15.71 -15.40 4.70
CA ASP A 329 14.32 -15.77 4.43
C ASP A 329 13.70 -14.94 3.30
N ILE A 330 13.41 -15.57 2.17
CA ILE A 330 12.83 -14.90 0.99
C ILE A 330 11.39 -14.40 1.22
N TYR A 331 10.67 -14.96 2.21
CA TYR A 331 9.32 -14.56 2.57
C TYR A 331 9.30 -13.55 3.73
N ASN A 332 10.45 -13.33 4.38
CA ASN A 332 10.58 -12.22 5.30
C ASN A 332 10.55 -10.89 4.50
N PRO A 333 9.63 -9.96 4.82
CA PRO A 333 9.44 -8.76 4.04
C PRO A 333 10.68 -7.86 4.01
N VAL A 334 11.41 -7.76 5.11
CA VAL A 334 12.62 -6.93 5.22
C VAL A 334 13.75 -7.55 4.39
N ASP A 335 13.97 -8.85 4.53
CA ASP A 335 14.99 -9.59 3.77
C ASP A 335 14.74 -9.50 2.26
N ASN A 336 13.48 -9.65 1.84
CA ASN A 336 13.09 -9.59 0.44
C ASN A 336 13.31 -8.18 -0.15
N ILE A 337 12.98 -7.12 0.59
CA ILE A 337 13.26 -5.73 0.20
C ILE A 337 14.77 -5.49 0.12
N ILE A 338 15.55 -5.96 1.09
CA ILE A 338 17.02 -5.85 1.07
C ILE A 338 17.58 -6.45 -0.22
N ALA A 339 17.17 -7.68 -0.55
CA ALA A 339 17.66 -8.37 -1.73
C ALA A 339 17.19 -7.69 -3.04
N GLY A 340 15.92 -7.29 -3.12
CA GLY A 340 15.36 -6.63 -4.30
C GLY A 340 15.97 -5.26 -4.59
N VAL A 341 16.20 -4.46 -3.54
CA VAL A 341 16.88 -3.16 -3.69
C VAL A 341 18.34 -3.36 -4.09
N ARG A 342 19.07 -4.29 -3.46
CA ARG A 342 20.47 -4.56 -3.84
C ARG A 342 20.57 -5.07 -5.29
N TYR A 343 19.64 -5.90 -5.74
CA TYR A 343 19.54 -6.29 -7.14
C TYR A 343 19.27 -5.10 -8.06
N THR A 344 18.36 -4.20 -7.67
CA THR A 344 18.06 -2.98 -8.44
C THR A 344 19.30 -2.11 -8.62
N PHE A 345 20.10 -1.94 -7.57
CA PHE A 345 21.33 -1.17 -7.64
C PHE A 345 22.43 -1.87 -8.45
N ASP A 346 22.62 -3.18 -8.27
CA ASP A 346 23.63 -3.95 -9.02
C ASP A 346 23.31 -4.00 -10.53
N ARG A 347 22.05 -4.27 -10.88
CA ARG A 347 21.63 -4.53 -12.26
C ARG A 347 21.31 -3.27 -13.05
N TYR A 348 20.75 -2.25 -12.39
CA TYR A 348 20.21 -1.05 -13.04
C TYR A 348 20.90 0.25 -12.62
N GLY A 349 21.83 0.21 -11.66
CA GLY A 349 22.55 1.41 -11.18
C GLY A 349 21.72 2.32 -10.28
N GLY A 350 20.60 1.83 -9.74
CA GLY A 350 19.70 2.56 -8.85
C GLY A 350 18.24 2.61 -9.34
N PHE A 351 17.36 3.26 -8.57
CA PHE A 351 15.93 3.30 -8.88
C PHE A 351 15.59 4.01 -10.20
N GLU A 352 16.34 5.03 -10.60
CA GLU A 352 16.14 5.71 -11.90
C GLU A 352 16.37 4.79 -13.10
N GLY A 353 17.24 3.78 -12.94
CA GLY A 353 17.53 2.79 -13.97
C GLY A 353 16.53 1.63 -14.02
N HIS A 354 15.68 1.51 -12.99
CA HIS A 354 14.72 0.43 -12.88
C HIS A 354 13.68 0.51 -14.02
N PRO A 355 13.43 -0.56 -14.79
CA PRO A 355 12.60 -0.52 -16.00
C PRO A 355 11.17 -0.06 -15.73
N GLY A 356 10.54 -0.55 -14.66
CA GLY A 356 9.19 -0.15 -14.25
C GLY A 356 9.08 1.33 -13.88
N LEU A 357 9.89 1.80 -12.92
CA LEU A 357 9.93 3.21 -12.52
C LEU A 357 10.27 4.14 -13.69
N LYS A 358 11.26 3.78 -14.51
CA LYS A 358 11.66 4.55 -15.69
C LYS A 358 10.54 4.65 -16.74
N SER A 359 9.84 3.55 -17.00
CA SER A 359 8.70 3.54 -17.91
C SER A 359 7.59 4.47 -17.40
N MET A 360 7.27 4.41 -16.11
CA MET A 360 6.24 5.27 -15.51
C MET A 360 6.64 6.75 -15.48
N ALA A 361 7.91 7.07 -15.21
CA ALA A 361 8.42 8.43 -15.29
C ALA A 361 8.31 9.02 -16.72
N GLY A 362 8.34 8.16 -17.74
CA GLY A 362 8.10 8.52 -19.15
C GLY A 362 6.63 8.50 -19.58
N GLY A 363 5.68 8.27 -18.68
CA GLY A 363 4.24 8.16 -18.98
C GLY A 363 3.79 6.80 -19.53
N GLY A 364 4.66 5.78 -19.49
CA GLY A 364 4.37 4.40 -19.89
C GLY A 364 3.83 3.53 -18.74
N GLY A 365 3.39 2.31 -19.07
CA GLY A 365 2.95 1.32 -18.09
C GLY A 365 4.11 0.72 -17.29
N TYR A 366 3.85 0.23 -16.08
CA TYR A 366 4.85 -0.45 -15.27
C TYR A 366 5.34 -1.73 -15.97
N GLN A 367 6.66 -1.94 -15.98
CA GLN A 367 7.32 -3.14 -16.47
C GLN A 367 8.14 -3.74 -15.33
N GLY A 368 7.73 -4.91 -14.85
CA GLY A 368 8.52 -5.69 -13.89
C GLY A 368 9.82 -6.21 -14.50
N TYR A 369 10.69 -6.79 -13.66
CA TYR A 369 12.03 -7.25 -14.05
C TYR A 369 12.20 -8.76 -14.05
#